data_AF-A0A927JFK4-F1
#
_entry.id   AF-A0A927JFK4-F1
#
_cell.length_a   1.000
_cell.length_b   1.000
_cell.length_c   1.000
_cell.angle_alpha   90.00
_cell.angle_beta   90.00
_cell.angle_gamma   90.00
#
_symmetry.space_group_name_H-M   'P 1'
#
loop_
_entity.id
_entity.type
_entity.pdbx_description
1 polymer ?
#
loop_
_entity_poly.entity_id
_entity_poly.type
_entity_poly.pdbx_seq_one_letter_code
_entity_poly.pdbx_strand_id
1 'polypeptide(L)' 'MTPNPTISIDTTNDTASIALKIPDGAYVHINQIELGDTGSLTMDQVDAKARALAREALKAAIDAL' A
#
# COMPACT_ATOMS: atom_id res chain seq x y z
N MET A 1 -1.76 1.34 28.86
CA MET A 1 -2.00 2.12 27.64
C MET A 1 -1.76 1.20 26.46
N THR A 2 -2.72 1.07 25.55
CA THR A 2 -2.49 0.38 24.26
C THR A 2 -1.56 1.27 23.42
N PRO A 3 -0.52 0.72 22.78
CA PRO A 3 0.30 1.52 21.86
C PRO A 3 -0.59 2.14 20.77
N ASN A 4 -0.21 3.29 20.23
CA ASN A 4 -0.94 3.89 19.12
C ASN A 4 -0.46 3.27 17.79
N PRO A 5 -1.36 2.99 16.83
CA PRO A 5 -0.95 2.63 15.50
C PRO A 5 -0.10 3.74 14.88
N THR A 6 0.92 3.36 14.11
CA THR A 6 1.83 4.30 13.45
C THR A 6 1.79 4.07 11.95
N ILE A 7 1.67 5.16 11.18
CA ILE A 7 1.79 5.15 9.73
C ILE A 7 3.16 5.73 9.37
N SER A 8 3.93 5.00 8.57
CA SER A 8 5.21 5.45 8.01
C SER A 8 5.08 5.49 6.49
N ILE A 9 5.44 6.63 5.90
CA ILE A 9 5.44 6.85 4.45
C ILE A 9 6.89 7.15 4.06
N ASP A 10 7.47 6.30 3.23
CA ASP A 10 8.79 6.52 2.63
C ASP A 10 8.59 6.87 1.16
N THR A 11 9.10 8.03 0.74
CA THR A 11 9.09 8.46 -0.66
C THR A 11 10.53 8.52 -1.17
N THR A 12 10.88 7.60 -2.07
CA THR A 12 12.22 7.52 -2.67
C THR A 12 12.09 7.29 -4.17
N ASN A 13 12.80 8.08 -5.00
CA ASN A 13 12.89 7.92 -6.47
C ASN A 13 11.53 7.65 -7.15
N ASP A 14 10.62 8.62 -7.14
CA ASP A 14 9.30 8.52 -7.78
C ASP A 14 8.47 7.32 -7.31
N THR A 15 8.73 6.80 -6.11
CA THR A 15 7.93 5.73 -5.51
C THR A 15 7.67 6.02 -4.05
N ALA A 16 6.52 5.58 -3.55
CA ALA A 16 6.15 5.65 -2.16
C ALA A 16 5.85 4.27 -1.59
N SER A 17 6.32 4.01 -0.38
CA SER A 17 5.97 2.84 0.42
C SER A 17 5.20 3.28 1.65
N ILE A 18 4.11 2.59 1.97
CA ILE A 18 3.27 2.90 3.14
C ILE A 18 3.25 1.68 4.05
N ALA A 19 3.69 1.88 5.30
CA ALA A 19 3.64 0.87 6.35
C ALA A 19 2.70 1.33 7.48
N LEU A 20 1.74 0.48 7.82
CA LEU A 20 0.91 0.62 9.02
C LEU A 20 1.37 -0.41 10.05
N LYS A 21 1.93 0.07 11.16
CA LYS A 21 2.24 -0.74 12.34
C LYS A 21 1.05 -0.73 13.28
N ILE A 22 0.41 -1.88 13.44
CA ILE A 22 -0.66 -2.06 14.42
C ILE A 22 -0.04 -2.49 15.77
N PRO A 23 -0.50 -1.93 16.90
CA PRO A 23 0.03 -2.20 18.24
C PRO A 23 0.07 -3.67 18.67
N ASP A 24 -0.80 -4.50 18.08
CA ASP A 24 -0.92 -5.94 18.35
C ASP A 24 0.13 -6.80 17.61
N GLY A 25 1.03 -6.16 16.84
CA GLY A 25 2.08 -6.81 16.09
C GLY A 25 1.72 -7.07 14.62
N ALA A 26 0.47 -6.82 14.20
CA ALA A 26 0.12 -6.88 12.79
C ALA A 26 0.77 -5.72 12.02
N TYR A 27 1.29 -6.03 10.84
CA TYR A 27 1.90 -5.06 9.93
C TYR A 27 1.21 -5.14 8.58
N VAL A 28 0.70 -4.02 8.11
CA VAL A 28 0.21 -3.88 6.74
C VAL A 28 1.24 -3.10 5.95
N HIS A 29 1.79 -3.71 4.90
CA HIS A 29 2.75 -3.07 4.02
C HIS A 29 2.17 -2.97 2.62
N ILE A 30 2.01 -1.73 2.14
CA ILE A 30 1.66 -1.45 0.75
C ILE A 30 2.98 -1.20 0.03
N ASN A 31 3.46 -2.24 -0.65
CA ASN A 31 4.70 -2.19 -1.41
C ASN A 31 4.51 -1.29 -2.66
N GLN A 32 5.23 -0.18 -2.66
CA GLN A 32 5.66 0.59 -3.83
C GLN A 32 4.53 1.10 -4.75
N ILE A 33 4.06 2.30 -4.44
CA ILE A 33 3.18 3.12 -5.28
C ILE A 33 4.09 4.05 -6.09
N GLU A 34 4.22 3.85 -7.40
CA GLU A 34 4.90 4.85 -8.25
C GLU A 34 4.14 6.18 -8.18
N LEU A 35 4.87 7.21 -7.81
CA LEU A 35 4.53 8.62 -7.86
C LEU A 35 4.74 9.04 -9.31
N GLY A 36 3.70 9.46 -10.01
CA GLY A 36 3.89 10.03 -11.35
C GLY A 36 4.79 11.28 -11.30
N ASP A 37 5.08 11.85 -12.48
CA ASP A 37 6.04 12.97 -12.71
C ASP A 37 5.91 14.20 -11.80
N THR A 38 4.81 14.35 -11.05
CA THR A 38 4.58 15.46 -10.13
C THR A 38 4.95 15.16 -8.67
N GLY A 39 5.42 13.94 -8.35
CA GLY A 39 5.79 13.54 -6.99
C GLY A 39 4.63 13.51 -5.99
N SER A 40 3.38 13.59 -6.47
CA SER A 40 2.17 13.63 -5.64
C SER A 40 1.39 12.32 -5.75
N LEU A 41 1.06 11.73 -4.59
CA LEU A 41 0.02 10.69 -4.50
C LEU A 41 -1.33 11.36 -4.38
N THR A 42 -2.15 11.31 -5.44
CA THR A 42 -3.58 11.58 -5.26
C THR A 42 -4.28 10.32 -4.75
N MET A 43 -5.29 10.49 -3.89
CA MET A 43 -6.06 9.36 -3.35
C MET A 43 -6.71 8.52 -4.47
N ASP A 44 -7.08 9.15 -5.58
CA ASP A 44 -7.63 8.49 -6.75
C ASP A 44 -6.63 7.52 -7.41
N GLN A 45 -5.35 7.91 -7.48
CA GLN A 45 -4.28 7.04 -8.00
C GLN A 45 -4.01 5.85 -7.06
N VAL A 46 -4.09 6.07 -5.75
CA VAL A 46 -3.94 5.01 -4.75
C VAL A 46 -5.09 4.01 -4.83
N ASP A 47 -6.35 4.48 -4.91
CA ASP A 47 -7.52 3.61 -5.04
C ASP A 47 -7.47 2.77 -6.33
N ALA A 48 -7.08 3.38 -7.45
CA ALA A 48 -6.93 2.67 -8.72
C ALA A 48 -5.87 1.55 -8.66
N LYS A 49 -4.68 1.84 -8.11
CA LYS A 49 -3.61 0.83 -7.95
C LYS A 49 -4.01 -0.26 -6.96
N ALA A 50 -4.61 0.08 -5.82
CA ALA A 50 -5.06 -0.89 -4.83
C ALA A 50 -6.11 -1.86 -5.41
N ARG A 51 -7.07 -1.35 -6.20
CA ARG A 51 -8.06 -2.18 -6.89
C ARG A 51 -7.45 -3.08 -7.95
N ALA A 52 -6.43 -2.63 -8.68
CA ALA A 52 -5.71 -3.45 -9.65
C ALA A 52 -4.99 -4.62 -8.97
N LEU A 53 -4.22 -4.34 -7.90
CA LEU A 53 -3.55 -5.36 -7.08
C LEU A 53 -4.54 -6.37 -6.49
N ALA A 54 -5.68 -5.92 -5.98
CA ALA A 54 -6.71 -6.81 -5.43
C ALA A 54 -7.30 -7.74 -6.49
N ARG A 55 -7.50 -7.26 -7.73
CA ARG A 55 -7.98 -8.07 -8.85
C ARG A 55 -6.95 -9.11 -9.29
N GLU A 56 -5.68 -8.75 -9.36
CA GLU A 56 -4.62 -9.70 -9.71
C GLU A 56 -4.46 -10.79 -8.65
N ALA A 57 -4.46 -10.41 -7.36
CA ALA A 57 -4.42 -11.37 -6.26
C ALA A 57 -5.63 -12.32 -6.29
N LEU A 58 -6.83 -11.80 -6.57
CA LEU A 58 -8.04 -12.62 -6.71
C LEU A 58 -7.94 -13.57 -7.91
N LYS A 59 -7.46 -13.09 -9.06
CA LYS A 59 -7.27 -13.93 -10.25
C LYS A 59 -6.28 -15.05 -9.97
N ALA A 60 -5.14 -14.75 -9.35
CA ALA A 60 -4.15 -15.75 -8.99
C ALA A 60 -4.71 -16.81 -8.02
N ALA A 61 -5.56 -16.40 -7.06
CA ALA A 61 -6.22 -17.33 -6.15
C ALA A 61 -7.23 -18.25 -6.85
N ILE A 62 -7.97 -17.73 -7.84
CA ILE A 62 -8.89 -18.53 -8.65
C ILE A 62 -8.13 -19.51 -9.55
N ASP A 63 -7.05 -19.06 -10.19
CA ASP A 63 -6.23 -19.90 -11.09
C ASP A 63 -5.50 -21.03 -10.33
N ALA A 64 -5.36 -20.90 -9.00
CA ALA A 64 -4.73 -21.90 -8.14
C ALA A 64 -5.70 -22.97 -7.59
N LEU A 65 -7.00 -22.89 -7.91
CA LEU A 65 -8.04 -23.87 -7.56
C LEU A 65 -8.22 -24.92 -8.67
#